data_AF-A0A6V2LA94-F1
#
_entry.id   AF-A0A6V2LA94-F1
#
_cell.length_a   1.000
_cell.length_b   1.000
_cell.length_c   1.000
_cell.angle_alpha   90.00
_cell.angle_beta   90.00
_cell.angle_gamma   90.00
#
_symmetry.space_group_name_H-M   'P 1'
#
loop_
_entity.id
_entity.type
_entity.pdbx_description
1 polymer ?
#
loop_
_entity_poly.entity_id
_entity_poly.type
_entity_poly.pdbx_seq_one_letter_code
_entity_poly.pdbx_strand_id
1 'polypeptide(L)'
;MAALDPIKVMITNFEEEKTKARDGSMTFEVQNSPTDESLGSHTVTLTSTIYIDSSDFRLVDSSVYYGLAPSKAVGIKYHGGNLFCDEVVKNGDKIVELKCHIDNSEGRKKPISFITWVASDAIPCEVRVYGHIFTVKEPTDRWEEEISPDSELIHAKALVDPSVREVVDKKYVNKWHSNCALQFERIGYFVVDTDTKFDSESNTGDLVFNRTVSLKEEVFKKELTAEEIAAMNQRKAKAKKANAEKEERMKIDPMDFFKLAAEFKGKYSQYNEKTGVPTHLADGTELTKSAIKKLAKELDKHRKQQAKYKAANK
;
A
#
# COMPACT_ATOMS: atom_id res chain seq x y z
N MET A 1 -16.04 1.73 -4.89
CA MET A 1 -15.25 1.32 -3.69
C MET A 1 -16.16 0.77 -2.59
N ALA A 2 -15.63 0.01 -1.63
CA ALA A 2 -16.40 -0.50 -0.47
C ALA A 2 -15.50 -0.65 0.77
N ALA A 3 -16.11 -0.71 1.96
CA ALA A 3 -15.50 -1.09 3.23
C ALA A 3 -16.39 -2.16 3.89
N LEU A 4 -15.86 -3.37 4.07
CA LEU A 4 -16.63 -4.51 4.60
C LEU A 4 -16.77 -4.39 6.12
N ASP A 5 -15.67 -4.04 6.79
CA ASP A 5 -15.64 -3.75 8.22
C ASP A 5 -15.23 -2.29 8.43
N PRO A 6 -16.16 -1.32 8.33
CA PRO A 6 -15.81 0.09 8.27
C PRO A 6 -15.25 0.63 9.61
N ILE A 7 -14.12 1.32 9.53
CA ILE A 7 -13.61 2.22 10.57
C ILE A 7 -13.86 3.66 10.12
N LYS A 8 -14.49 4.45 10.98
CA LYS A 8 -14.72 5.87 10.73
C LYS A 8 -13.41 6.65 10.79
N VAL A 9 -13.20 7.53 9.83
CA VAL A 9 -12.04 8.44 9.75
C VAL A 9 -12.55 9.87 9.60
N MET A 10 -12.14 10.75 10.50
CA MET A 10 -12.37 12.19 10.44
C MET A 10 -11.12 12.88 9.89
N ILE A 11 -11.26 13.58 8.77
CA ILE A 11 -10.19 14.39 8.18
C ILE A 11 -10.21 15.78 8.81
N THR A 12 -9.25 16.04 9.69
CA THR A 12 -9.21 17.24 10.56
C THR A 12 -8.92 18.53 9.78
N ASN A 13 -8.16 18.44 8.69
CA ASN A 13 -7.83 19.58 7.82
C ASN A 13 -8.62 19.60 6.50
N PHE A 14 -9.83 19.00 6.48
CA PHE A 14 -10.61 18.84 5.25
C PHE A 14 -10.92 20.17 4.54
N GLU A 15 -11.36 21.20 5.27
CA GLU A 15 -11.71 22.50 4.66
C GLU A 15 -10.50 23.21 4.06
N GLU A 16 -9.33 23.07 4.68
CA GLU A 16 -8.07 23.61 4.15
C GLU A 16 -7.68 22.92 2.84
N GLU A 17 -7.78 21.59 2.79
CA GLU A 17 -7.50 20.82 1.58
C GLU A 17 -8.53 21.08 0.48
N LYS A 18 -9.82 21.19 0.84
CA LYS A 18 -10.91 21.51 -0.10
C LYS A 18 -10.71 22.86 -0.77
N THR A 19 -10.20 23.84 -0.03
CA THR A 19 -9.87 25.17 -0.58
C THR A 19 -8.74 25.12 -1.63
N LYS A 20 -7.89 24.09 -1.58
CA LYS A 20 -6.82 23.86 -2.57
C LYS A 20 -7.29 23.11 -3.82
N ALA A 21 -8.51 22.55 -3.80
CA ALA A 21 -9.07 21.85 -4.95
C ALA A 21 -9.47 22.83 -6.06
N ARG A 22 -9.27 22.45 -7.33
CA ARG A 22 -9.42 23.34 -8.49
C ARG A 22 -10.82 23.95 -8.65
N ASP A 23 -11.85 23.20 -8.31
CA ASP A 23 -13.26 23.55 -8.43
C ASP A 23 -13.93 23.80 -7.07
N GLY A 24 -13.15 23.83 -5.98
CA GLY A 24 -13.65 23.89 -4.61
C GLY A 24 -14.44 22.65 -4.17
N SER A 25 -14.44 21.60 -5.00
CA SER A 25 -15.07 20.31 -4.73
C SER A 25 -14.00 19.26 -4.49
N MET A 26 -14.35 18.25 -3.70
CA MET A 26 -13.50 17.09 -3.44
C MET A 26 -13.98 15.90 -4.27
N THR A 27 -14.38 16.17 -5.51
CA THR A 27 -14.98 15.21 -6.44
C THR A 27 -13.96 14.76 -7.47
N PHE A 28 -13.90 13.45 -7.72
CA PHE A 28 -12.96 12.85 -8.64
C PHE A 28 -13.70 12.02 -9.68
N GLU A 29 -13.34 12.19 -10.95
CA GLU A 29 -13.80 11.32 -12.01
C GLU A 29 -12.99 10.02 -12.02
N VAL A 30 -13.68 8.89 -12.09
CA VAL A 30 -13.13 7.55 -11.96
C VAL A 30 -13.61 6.69 -13.12
N GLN A 31 -12.67 6.09 -13.86
CA GLN A 31 -13.00 5.13 -14.92
C GLN A 31 -13.59 3.86 -14.32
N ASN A 32 -14.67 3.34 -14.91
CA ASN A 32 -15.32 2.10 -14.49
C ASN A 32 -14.43 0.88 -14.72
N SER A 33 -13.53 0.95 -15.70
CA SER A 33 -12.51 -0.06 -15.95
C SER A 33 -11.16 0.59 -16.29
N PRO A 34 -10.05 0.10 -15.71
CA PRO A 34 -8.72 0.61 -16.03
C PRO A 34 -8.23 0.19 -17.42
N THR A 35 -8.88 -0.79 -18.05
CA THR A 35 -8.46 -1.37 -19.34
C THR A 35 -9.51 -1.25 -20.43
N ASP A 36 -10.70 -0.71 -20.11
CA ASP A 36 -11.81 -0.58 -21.06
C ASP A 36 -12.54 0.75 -20.84
N GLU A 37 -12.16 1.74 -21.65
CA GLU A 37 -12.76 3.08 -21.63
C GLU A 37 -14.23 3.08 -22.09
N SER A 38 -14.68 2.04 -22.81
CA SER A 38 -16.06 1.97 -23.30
C SER A 38 -17.09 1.78 -22.19
N LEU A 39 -16.64 1.32 -21.02
CA LEU A 39 -17.47 1.19 -19.82
C LEU A 39 -17.72 2.53 -19.11
N GLY A 40 -17.12 3.62 -19.61
CA GLY A 40 -17.34 4.98 -19.11
C GLY A 40 -16.70 5.26 -17.75
N SER A 41 -17.18 6.32 -17.11
CA SER A 41 -16.70 6.81 -15.81
C SER A 41 -17.87 7.13 -14.88
N HIS A 42 -17.57 7.17 -13.58
CA HIS A 42 -18.43 7.69 -12.54
C HIS A 42 -17.66 8.72 -11.71
N THR A 43 -18.35 9.38 -10.78
CA THR A 43 -17.71 10.32 -9.84
C THR A 43 -17.71 9.78 -8.43
N VAL A 44 -16.68 10.10 -7.67
CA VAL A 44 -16.58 9.81 -6.23
C VAL A 44 -16.25 11.10 -5.48
N THR A 45 -16.92 11.35 -4.36
CA THR A 45 -16.78 12.61 -3.60
C THR A 45 -16.18 12.33 -2.23
N LEU A 46 -15.01 12.91 -1.94
CA LEU A 46 -14.39 12.84 -0.62
C LEU A 46 -15.06 13.85 0.31
N THR A 47 -15.47 13.41 1.50
CA THR A 47 -16.04 14.27 2.54
C THR A 47 -15.12 14.34 3.76
N SER A 48 -15.42 15.23 4.71
CA SER A 48 -14.65 15.35 5.96
C SER A 48 -14.69 14.08 6.82
N THR A 49 -15.67 13.20 6.59
CA THR A 49 -15.77 11.90 7.24
C THR A 49 -15.81 10.80 6.19
N ILE A 50 -14.83 9.91 6.23
CA ILE A 50 -14.79 8.73 5.36
C ILE A 50 -14.79 7.44 6.19
N TYR A 51 -14.99 6.32 5.53
CA TYR A 51 -14.81 5.00 6.10
C TYR A 51 -13.76 4.24 5.31
N ILE A 52 -12.86 3.58 6.02
CA ILE A 52 -11.87 2.66 5.47
C ILE A 52 -12.16 1.27 6.00
N ASP A 53 -11.68 0.23 5.31
CA ASP A 53 -11.80 -1.12 5.83
C ASP A 53 -10.90 -1.32 7.06
N SER A 54 -11.34 -2.10 8.04
CA SER A 54 -10.55 -2.34 9.26
C SER A 54 -9.20 -2.99 8.99
N SER A 55 -9.08 -3.77 7.91
CA SER A 55 -7.81 -4.36 7.47
C SER A 55 -6.79 -3.32 6.98
N ASP A 56 -7.23 -2.08 6.71
CA ASP A 56 -6.38 -0.96 6.30
C ASP A 56 -5.85 -0.12 7.46
N PHE A 57 -6.20 -0.43 8.71
CA PHE A 57 -5.60 0.22 9.88
C PHE A 57 -5.11 -0.77 10.94
N ARG A 58 -3.98 -0.45 11.57
CA ARG A 58 -3.54 -1.12 12.80
C ARG A 58 -2.63 -0.25 13.65
N LEU A 59 -2.57 -0.58 14.95
CA LEU A 59 -1.78 0.17 15.93
C LEU A 59 -0.27 0.01 15.75
N VAL A 60 0.19 -1.19 15.41
CA VAL A 60 1.62 -1.52 15.34
C VAL A 60 2.02 -1.77 13.89
N ASP A 61 2.93 -0.95 13.36
CA ASP A 61 3.45 -1.13 12.00
C ASP A 61 4.43 -2.31 11.89
N SER A 62 4.65 -2.80 10.67
CA SER A 62 5.57 -3.90 10.33
C SER A 62 5.88 -3.82 8.84
N SER A 63 7.05 -4.33 8.45
CA SER A 63 7.52 -4.07 7.09
C SER A 63 6.76 -4.80 5.97
N VAL A 64 5.85 -5.73 6.27
CA VAL A 64 4.96 -6.40 5.28
C VAL A 64 3.60 -5.76 5.15
N TYR A 65 3.31 -4.75 5.97
CA TYR A 65 2.02 -4.09 5.95
C TYR A 65 2.09 -2.78 5.22
N TYR A 66 1.08 -2.54 4.39
CA TYR A 66 1.06 -1.41 3.49
C TYR A 66 -0.11 -0.46 3.74
N GLY A 67 -1.01 -0.77 4.69
CA GLY A 67 -2.09 0.12 5.15
C GLY A 67 -1.63 1.18 6.15
N LEU A 68 -2.58 1.92 6.74
CA LEU A 68 -2.37 3.00 7.68
C LEU A 68 -1.94 2.49 9.07
N ALA A 69 -1.02 3.22 9.71
CA ALA A 69 -0.67 3.06 11.12
C ALA A 69 -0.26 4.42 11.70
N PRO A 70 -0.28 4.63 13.04
CA PRO A 70 0.09 5.93 13.62
C PRO A 70 1.48 6.44 13.20
N SER A 71 2.45 5.55 12.98
CA SER A 71 3.81 5.91 12.55
C SER A 71 4.01 5.92 11.02
N LYS A 72 2.96 5.70 10.23
CA LYS A 72 3.08 5.48 8.78
C LYS A 72 1.84 5.94 8.02
N ALA A 73 2.04 6.92 7.14
CA ALA A 73 1.02 7.37 6.21
C ALA A 73 0.72 6.38 5.08
N VAL A 74 -0.46 6.52 4.49
CA VAL A 74 -0.89 5.78 3.31
C VAL A 74 -1.51 6.74 2.29
N GLY A 75 -1.50 6.39 1.01
CA GLY A 75 -2.15 7.20 -0.01
C GLY A 75 -3.66 7.02 0.00
N ILE A 76 -4.41 8.09 -0.24
CA ILE A 76 -5.86 8.03 -0.46
C ILE A 76 -6.11 7.87 -1.95
N LYS A 77 -6.77 6.77 -2.35
CA LYS A 77 -7.05 6.54 -3.77
C LYS A 77 -7.93 7.66 -4.34
N TYR A 78 -7.69 8.02 -5.60
CA TYR A 78 -8.30 9.13 -6.35
C TYR A 78 -7.95 10.55 -5.86
N HIS A 79 -7.90 10.81 -4.56
CA HIS A 79 -7.40 12.09 -4.03
C HIS A 79 -5.89 12.26 -4.24
N GLY A 80 -5.10 11.19 -4.10
CA GLY A 80 -3.65 11.18 -4.35
C GLY A 80 -2.77 11.69 -3.20
N GLY A 81 -3.32 12.42 -2.24
CA GLY A 81 -2.66 12.86 -1.00
C GLY A 81 -2.33 11.72 -0.02
N ASN A 82 -1.49 12.02 0.97
CA ASN A 82 -1.12 11.09 2.05
C ASN A 82 -2.01 11.31 3.28
N LEU A 83 -2.65 10.25 3.76
CA LEU A 83 -3.40 10.23 5.00
C LEU A 83 -2.46 9.86 6.16
N PHE A 84 -2.44 10.70 7.19
CA PHE A 84 -1.73 10.47 8.45
C PHE A 84 -2.74 10.29 9.57
N CYS A 85 -2.51 9.33 10.48
CA CYS A 85 -3.35 9.13 11.66
C CYS A 85 -2.74 9.85 12.86
N ASP A 86 -3.42 10.88 13.34
CA ASP A 86 -2.98 11.71 14.47
C ASP A 86 -3.49 11.18 15.80
N GLU A 87 -4.73 10.70 15.83
CA GLU A 87 -5.39 10.22 17.03
C GLU A 87 -6.20 8.95 16.73
N VAL A 88 -6.09 7.97 17.63
CA VAL A 88 -6.90 6.75 17.61
C VAL A 88 -7.90 6.81 18.74
N VAL A 89 -9.18 6.97 18.41
CA VAL A 89 -10.26 6.97 19.38
C VAL A 89 -10.71 5.52 19.59
N LYS A 90 -10.71 5.09 20.86
CA LYS A 90 -11.11 3.74 21.26
C LYS A 90 -12.28 3.77 22.22
N ASN A 91 -13.11 2.74 22.14
CA ASN A 91 -14.08 2.40 23.17
C ASN A 91 -13.73 1.01 23.71
N GLY A 92 -13.11 0.97 24.90
CA GLY A 92 -12.43 -0.23 25.39
C GLY A 92 -11.30 -0.63 24.44
N ASP A 93 -11.30 -1.89 24.00
CA ASP A 93 -10.30 -2.43 23.05
C ASP A 93 -10.65 -2.16 21.58
N LYS A 94 -11.87 -1.70 21.29
CA LYS A 94 -12.33 -1.46 19.91
C LYS A 94 -11.94 -0.08 19.43
N ILE A 95 -11.32 -0.02 18.25
CA ILE A 95 -11.10 1.23 17.51
C ILE A 95 -12.43 1.68 16.92
N VAL A 96 -12.87 2.89 17.26
CA VAL A 96 -14.18 3.42 16.83
C VAL A 96 -14.06 4.58 15.86
N GLU A 97 -12.98 5.36 15.94
CA GLU A 97 -12.73 6.49 15.05
C GLU A 97 -11.22 6.77 14.96
N LEU A 98 -10.78 7.21 13.79
CA LEU A 98 -9.44 7.75 13.58
C LEU A 98 -9.58 9.23 13.24
N LYS A 99 -8.81 10.10 13.91
CA LYS A 99 -8.62 11.47 13.45
C LYS A 99 -7.34 11.53 12.65
N CYS A 100 -7.47 12.00 11.43
CA CYS A 100 -6.41 11.98 10.45
C CYS A 100 -6.32 13.34 9.76
N HIS A 101 -5.15 13.66 9.23
CA HIS A 101 -5.00 14.78 8.31
C HIS A 101 -4.46 14.30 6.96
N ILE A 102 -4.67 15.11 5.95
CA ILE A 102 -4.16 14.90 4.59
C ILE A 102 -2.97 15.82 4.36
N ASP A 103 -1.85 15.24 3.95
CA ASP A 103 -0.73 15.98 3.36
C ASP A 103 -0.77 15.83 1.84
N ASN A 104 -1.11 16.93 1.17
CA ASN A 104 -1.04 17.06 -0.29
C ASN A 104 0.02 18.06 -0.75
N SER A 105 0.99 18.39 0.09
CA SER A 105 2.06 19.34 -0.26
C SER A 105 2.90 18.86 -1.45
N GLU A 106 3.44 19.81 -2.19
CA GLU A 106 4.43 19.54 -3.23
C GLU A 106 5.73 19.00 -2.60
N GLY A 107 6.35 17.99 -3.23
CA GLY A 107 7.56 17.37 -2.69
C GLY A 107 7.33 16.39 -1.53
N ARG A 108 6.08 16.15 -1.12
CA ARG A 108 5.76 15.10 -0.14
C ARG A 108 6.33 13.74 -0.57
N LYS A 109 6.63 12.90 0.42
CA LYS A 109 7.06 11.53 0.16
C LYS A 109 5.94 10.74 -0.50
N LYS A 110 6.21 10.14 -1.66
CA LYS A 110 5.24 9.26 -2.35
C LYS A 110 4.82 8.11 -1.42
N PRO A 111 3.50 7.84 -1.26
CA PRO A 111 3.04 6.78 -0.40
C PRO A 111 3.42 5.41 -0.97
N ILE A 112 3.63 4.43 -0.09
CA ILE A 112 4.01 3.07 -0.50
C ILE A 112 2.83 2.34 -1.14
N SER A 113 1.62 2.59 -0.65
CA SER A 113 0.39 2.04 -1.20
C SER A 113 -0.75 3.04 -1.07
N PHE A 114 -1.85 2.75 -1.77
CA PHE A 114 -3.08 3.50 -1.71
C PHE A 114 -4.18 2.62 -1.14
N ILE A 115 -4.96 3.15 -0.18
CA ILE A 115 -6.15 2.50 0.34
C ILE A 115 -7.40 3.03 -0.34
N THR A 116 -8.41 2.18 -0.35
CA THR A 116 -9.78 2.51 -0.77
C THR A 116 -10.54 3.08 0.42
N TRP A 117 -11.57 3.86 0.12
CA TRP A 117 -12.40 4.52 1.11
C TRP A 117 -13.80 4.68 0.54
N VAL A 118 -14.77 4.94 1.41
CA VAL A 118 -16.11 5.37 1.03
C VAL A 118 -16.50 6.60 1.85
N ALA A 119 -17.26 7.51 1.25
CA ALA A 119 -17.64 8.77 1.87
C ALA A 119 -18.69 8.60 2.98
N SER A 120 -18.99 9.69 3.68
CA SER A 120 -20.03 9.72 4.73
C SER A 120 -21.44 9.38 4.24
N ASP A 121 -21.73 9.59 2.97
CA ASP A 121 -23.00 9.29 2.30
C ASP A 121 -23.00 7.89 1.64
N ALA A 122 -22.00 7.06 1.94
CA ALA A 122 -21.95 5.66 1.56
C ALA A 122 -23.22 4.89 1.97
N ILE A 123 -23.55 3.87 1.19
CA ILE A 123 -24.77 3.11 1.35
C ILE A 123 -24.49 1.89 2.22
N PRO A 124 -25.27 1.66 3.28
CA PRO A 124 -25.22 0.40 4.02
C PRO A 124 -25.59 -0.78 3.13
N CYS A 125 -24.82 -1.85 3.19
CA CYS A 125 -25.10 -3.09 2.49
C CYS A 125 -24.68 -4.31 3.31
N GLU A 126 -25.24 -5.46 2.93
CA GLU A 126 -24.76 -6.76 3.38
C GLU A 126 -23.77 -7.31 2.35
N VAL A 127 -22.61 -7.73 2.81
CA VAL A 127 -21.61 -8.40 1.96
C VAL A 127 -21.34 -9.79 2.50
N ARG A 128 -21.61 -10.82 1.69
CA ARG A 128 -21.37 -12.23 2.01
C ARG A 128 -20.07 -12.68 1.36
N VAL A 129 -19.12 -13.10 2.18
CA VAL A 129 -17.80 -13.56 1.76
C VAL A 129 -17.75 -15.08 1.92
N TYR A 130 -17.62 -15.77 0.80
CA TYR A 130 -17.55 -17.23 0.78
C TYR A 130 -16.09 -17.73 0.79
N GLY A 131 -15.87 -18.78 1.59
CA GLY A 131 -14.64 -19.56 1.67
C GLY A 131 -14.87 -21.00 1.22
N HIS A 132 -13.92 -21.89 1.54
CA HIS A 132 -14.11 -23.31 1.31
C HIS A 132 -15.16 -23.88 2.27
N ILE A 133 -16.09 -24.67 1.74
CA ILE A 133 -17.12 -25.34 2.56
C ILE A 133 -16.52 -26.39 3.49
N PHE A 134 -15.40 -27.03 3.10
CA PHE A 134 -14.71 -28.04 3.90
C PHE A 134 -13.33 -27.55 4.34
N THR A 135 -12.90 -27.99 5.52
CA THR A 135 -11.57 -27.75 6.09
C THR A 135 -10.50 -28.70 5.55
N VAL A 136 -10.93 -29.79 4.90
CA VAL A 136 -10.08 -30.81 4.28
C VAL A 136 -10.25 -30.81 2.76
N LYS A 137 -9.21 -31.24 2.05
CA LYS A 137 -9.20 -31.28 0.58
C LYS A 137 -10.16 -32.35 0.01
N GLU A 138 -10.22 -33.50 0.68
CA GLU A 138 -11.02 -34.65 0.30
C GLU A 138 -11.86 -35.04 1.52
N PRO A 139 -13.12 -34.58 1.60
CA PRO A 139 -14.01 -34.91 2.71
C PRO A 139 -14.26 -36.40 2.84
N THR A 140 -14.41 -36.87 4.07
CA THR A 140 -14.68 -38.28 4.40
C THR A 140 -16.17 -38.50 4.69
N ASP A 141 -16.54 -39.71 5.12
CA ASP A 141 -17.90 -40.00 5.61
C ASP A 141 -18.28 -39.18 6.86
N ARG A 142 -17.32 -38.47 7.49
CA ARG A 142 -17.54 -37.51 8.59
C ARG A 142 -17.64 -36.05 8.10
N TRP A 143 -18.08 -35.84 6.86
CA TRP A 143 -18.12 -34.53 6.20
C TRP A 143 -18.78 -33.41 7.03
N GLU A 144 -19.78 -33.71 7.86
CA GLU A 144 -20.44 -32.72 8.73
C GLU A 144 -19.47 -32.09 9.73
N GLU A 145 -18.54 -32.88 10.27
CA GLU A 145 -17.51 -32.41 11.20
C GLU A 145 -16.35 -31.70 10.49
N GLU A 146 -16.29 -31.85 9.17
CA GLU A 146 -15.26 -31.27 8.31
C GLU A 146 -15.72 -29.95 7.66
N ILE A 147 -16.98 -29.54 7.88
CA ILE A 147 -17.52 -28.25 7.42
C ILE A 147 -16.71 -27.11 8.08
N SER A 148 -16.29 -26.17 7.25
CA SER A 148 -15.60 -24.97 7.71
C SER A 148 -16.60 -24.04 8.43
N PRO A 149 -16.33 -23.63 9.68
CA PRO A 149 -17.16 -22.62 10.34
C PRO A 149 -17.05 -21.25 9.65
N ASP A 150 -15.98 -21.03 8.87
CA ASP A 150 -15.70 -19.80 8.14
C ASP A 150 -16.04 -19.93 6.64
N SER A 151 -16.88 -20.90 6.26
CA SER A 151 -17.30 -21.08 4.85
C SER A 151 -18.12 -19.89 4.33
N GLU A 152 -18.80 -19.18 5.23
CA GLU A 152 -19.54 -17.95 4.94
C GLU A 152 -19.31 -16.94 6.07
N LEU A 153 -18.85 -15.75 5.69
CA LEU A 153 -18.69 -14.60 6.58
C LEU A 153 -19.61 -13.48 6.10
N ILE A 154 -20.51 -13.03 6.98
CA ILE A 154 -21.50 -12.00 6.66
C ILE A 154 -21.08 -10.67 7.29
N HIS A 155 -20.75 -9.69 6.44
CA HIS A 155 -20.53 -8.30 6.82
C HIS A 155 -21.84 -7.51 6.67
N ALA A 156 -22.70 -7.58 7.68
CA ALA A 156 -24.02 -6.94 7.68
C ALA A 156 -24.00 -5.40 7.79
N LYS A 157 -22.83 -4.81 8.06
CA LYS A 157 -22.65 -3.36 8.23
C LYS A 157 -21.60 -2.81 7.26
N ALA A 158 -21.42 -3.48 6.13
CA ALA A 158 -20.55 -2.99 5.09
C ALA A 158 -21.09 -1.69 4.52
N LEU A 159 -20.19 -0.89 3.94
CA LEU A 159 -20.51 0.36 3.27
C LEU A 159 -19.99 0.31 1.84
N VAL A 160 -20.81 0.73 0.89
CA VAL A 160 -20.44 0.80 -0.52
C VAL A 160 -20.61 2.22 -1.06
N ASP A 161 -19.74 2.58 -2.01
CA ASP A 161 -19.77 3.89 -2.66
C ASP A 161 -21.12 4.16 -3.35
N PRO A 162 -21.67 5.39 -3.27
CA PRO A 162 -22.96 5.74 -3.87
C PRO A 162 -23.10 5.50 -5.37
N SER A 163 -22.00 5.42 -6.12
CA SER A 163 -22.01 5.11 -7.56
C SER A 163 -22.73 3.81 -7.92
N VAL A 164 -22.86 2.87 -6.99
CA VAL A 164 -23.60 1.62 -7.25
C VAL A 164 -25.08 1.85 -7.56
N ARG A 165 -25.65 3.00 -7.19
CA ARG A 165 -27.04 3.38 -7.48
C ARG A 165 -27.33 3.45 -8.98
N GLU A 166 -26.31 3.72 -9.78
CA GLU A 166 -26.44 3.86 -11.24
C GLU A 166 -26.48 2.49 -11.94
N VAL A 167 -26.04 1.43 -11.27
CA VAL A 167 -25.82 0.10 -11.87
C VAL A 167 -26.56 -1.03 -11.16
N VAL A 168 -27.19 -0.77 -10.02
CA VAL A 168 -27.95 -1.76 -9.24
C VAL A 168 -29.39 -1.30 -9.04
N ASP A 169 -30.34 -2.16 -9.41
CA ASP A 169 -31.77 -1.99 -9.14
C ASP A 169 -32.45 -3.36 -9.07
N LYS A 170 -33.39 -3.54 -8.15
CA LYS A 170 -34.20 -4.75 -7.98
C LYS A 170 -34.87 -5.23 -9.27
N LYS A 171 -35.25 -4.33 -10.19
CA LYS A 171 -35.88 -4.70 -11.47
C LYS A 171 -34.93 -5.40 -12.44
N TYR A 172 -33.62 -5.27 -12.22
CA TYR A 172 -32.59 -5.94 -13.00
C TYR A 172 -32.08 -7.22 -12.33
N VAL A 173 -32.46 -7.47 -11.07
CA VAL A 173 -32.07 -8.66 -10.32
C VAL A 173 -32.93 -9.85 -10.75
N ASN A 174 -32.28 -10.93 -11.18
CA ASN A 174 -32.93 -12.13 -11.68
C ASN A 174 -32.31 -13.39 -11.09
N LYS A 175 -33.15 -14.33 -10.63
CA LYS A 175 -32.69 -15.60 -10.04
C LYS A 175 -32.00 -16.54 -11.04
N TRP A 176 -32.32 -16.41 -12.32
CA TRP A 176 -31.93 -17.35 -13.37
C TRP A 176 -30.86 -16.79 -14.33
N HIS A 177 -30.43 -15.54 -14.13
CA HIS A 177 -29.42 -14.88 -14.95
C HIS A 177 -28.32 -14.28 -14.08
N SER A 178 -27.15 -14.04 -14.67
CA SER A 178 -26.09 -13.32 -13.97
C SER A 178 -26.53 -11.89 -13.70
N ASN A 179 -26.55 -11.49 -12.43
CA ASN A 179 -26.78 -10.12 -12.03
C ASN A 179 -25.51 -9.27 -12.25
N CYS A 180 -25.60 -7.98 -11.94
CA CYS A 180 -24.49 -7.05 -12.04
C CYS A 180 -23.28 -7.53 -11.22
N ALA A 181 -22.11 -7.59 -11.87
CA ALA A 181 -20.85 -7.96 -11.26
C ALA A 181 -19.94 -6.73 -11.17
N LEU A 182 -19.31 -6.54 -10.02
CA LEU A 182 -18.50 -5.37 -9.69
C LEU A 182 -17.19 -5.82 -9.04
N GLN A 183 -16.11 -5.09 -9.30
CA GLN A 183 -14.90 -5.24 -8.51
C GLN A 183 -14.97 -4.26 -7.33
N PHE A 184 -15.03 -4.77 -6.10
CA PHE A 184 -14.71 -3.95 -4.94
C PHE A 184 -13.19 -3.89 -4.86
N GLU A 185 -12.65 -2.76 -5.27
CA GLU A 185 -11.22 -2.52 -5.38
C GLU A 185 -10.46 -2.95 -4.13
N ARG A 186 -9.34 -3.65 -4.33
CA ARG A 186 -8.49 -4.25 -3.28
C ARG A 186 -9.12 -5.39 -2.47
N ILE A 187 -10.41 -5.68 -2.64
CA ILE A 187 -11.12 -6.71 -1.89
C ILE A 187 -11.36 -7.95 -2.77
N GLY A 188 -12.11 -7.81 -3.87
CA GLY A 188 -12.55 -8.95 -4.66
C GLY A 188 -13.52 -8.59 -5.77
N TYR A 189 -14.01 -9.62 -6.45
CA TYR A 189 -15.11 -9.51 -7.40
C TYR A 189 -16.40 -9.99 -6.73
N PHE A 190 -17.45 -9.20 -6.89
CA PHE A 190 -18.74 -9.36 -6.24
C PHE A 190 -19.85 -9.38 -7.27
N VAL A 191 -20.95 -10.06 -6.94
CA VAL A 191 -22.19 -10.05 -7.71
C VAL A 191 -23.34 -9.62 -6.82
N VAL A 192 -24.31 -8.90 -7.38
CA VAL A 192 -25.55 -8.55 -6.67
C VAL A 192 -26.36 -9.83 -6.42
N ASP A 193 -26.69 -10.07 -5.16
CA ASP A 193 -27.48 -11.22 -4.73
C ASP A 193 -28.98 -11.00 -4.99
N THR A 194 -29.71 -12.11 -5.17
CA THR A 194 -31.16 -12.10 -5.40
C THR A 194 -32.00 -11.56 -4.25
N ASP A 195 -31.44 -11.51 -3.04
CA ASP A 195 -32.07 -10.93 -1.85
C ASP A 195 -32.08 -9.39 -1.89
N THR A 196 -31.38 -8.77 -2.84
CA THR A 196 -31.37 -7.31 -3.04
C THR A 196 -32.78 -6.80 -3.34
N LYS A 197 -33.21 -5.79 -2.58
CA LYS A 197 -34.51 -5.11 -2.71
C LYS A 197 -34.37 -3.62 -3.05
N PHE A 198 -33.14 -3.18 -3.34
CA PHE A 198 -32.83 -1.79 -3.63
C PHE A 198 -33.56 -1.26 -4.87
N ASP A 199 -34.18 -0.09 -4.72
CA ASP A 199 -34.95 0.61 -5.73
C ASP A 199 -34.24 1.93 -6.06
N SER A 200 -33.76 2.08 -7.30
CA SER A 200 -32.94 3.23 -7.72
C SER A 200 -33.73 4.54 -7.82
N GLU A 201 -35.05 4.48 -8.02
CA GLU A 201 -35.91 5.66 -8.15
C GLU A 201 -36.18 6.31 -6.79
N SER A 202 -36.47 5.48 -5.79
CA SER A 202 -36.67 5.93 -4.41
C SER A 202 -35.37 6.03 -3.62
N ASN A 203 -34.29 5.41 -4.09
CA ASN A 203 -33.01 5.26 -3.40
C ASN A 203 -33.17 4.61 -2.01
N THR A 204 -33.98 3.55 -1.94
CA THR A 204 -34.28 2.81 -0.71
C THR A 204 -34.25 1.31 -0.91
N GLY A 205 -34.16 0.56 0.18
CA GLY A 205 -34.12 -0.90 0.19
C GLY A 205 -32.72 -1.47 0.42
N ASP A 206 -32.67 -2.79 0.59
CA ASP A 206 -31.45 -3.49 0.99
C ASP A 206 -30.61 -3.86 -0.23
N LEU A 207 -29.29 -3.63 -0.12
CA LEU A 207 -28.28 -4.09 -1.07
C LEU A 207 -27.55 -5.29 -0.48
N VAL A 208 -27.49 -6.39 -1.24
CA VAL A 208 -26.80 -7.62 -0.84
C VAL A 208 -25.81 -8.01 -1.94
N PHE A 209 -24.55 -8.20 -1.57
CA PHE A 209 -23.48 -8.58 -2.50
C PHE A 209 -22.79 -9.87 -2.05
N ASN A 210 -22.55 -10.78 -3.00
CA ASN A 210 -21.82 -12.01 -2.76
C ASN A 210 -20.43 -11.90 -3.37
N ARG A 211 -19.38 -12.24 -2.62
CA ARG A 211 -18.03 -12.35 -3.16
C ARG A 211 -17.93 -13.59 -4.04
N THR A 212 -17.79 -13.39 -5.34
CA THR A 212 -17.57 -14.47 -6.31
C THR A 212 -16.17 -15.05 -6.20
N VAL A 213 -15.15 -14.18 -6.19
CA VAL A 213 -13.74 -14.60 -6.09
C VAL A 213 -12.89 -13.46 -5.52
N SER A 214 -11.83 -13.82 -4.79
CA SER A 214 -10.82 -12.88 -4.30
C SER A 214 -9.90 -12.40 -5.45
N LEU A 215 -9.23 -11.26 -5.27
CA LEU A 215 -8.35 -10.69 -6.31
C LEU A 215 -7.08 -11.51 -6.58
N LYS A 216 -6.68 -12.32 -5.60
CA LYS A 216 -5.51 -13.19 -5.68
C LYS A 216 -5.93 -14.52 -5.08
N GLU A 217 -5.51 -15.60 -5.72
CA GLU A 217 -5.68 -16.94 -5.18
C GLU A 217 -5.23 -16.96 -3.71
N GLU A 218 -6.11 -17.45 -2.85
CA GLU A 218 -5.83 -17.64 -1.43
C GLU A 218 -4.87 -18.83 -1.30
N VAL A 219 -3.62 -18.63 -1.71
CA VAL A 219 -2.54 -19.55 -1.40
C VAL A 219 -2.43 -19.53 0.12
N PHE A 220 -2.47 -20.69 0.76
CA PHE A 220 -2.30 -20.87 2.20
C PHE A 220 -1.07 -20.05 2.68
N LYS A 221 -1.30 -18.81 3.11
CA LYS A 221 -0.24 -17.91 3.53
C LYS A 221 0.00 -18.27 4.98
N LYS A 222 1.06 -19.04 5.21
CA LYS A 222 1.61 -19.23 6.55
C LYS A 222 1.69 -17.85 7.20
N GLU A 223 0.95 -17.63 8.28
CA GLU A 223 1.13 -16.45 9.10
C GLU A 223 2.59 -16.42 9.55
N LEU A 224 3.28 -15.35 9.19
CA LEU A 224 4.68 -15.20 9.55
C LEU A 224 4.74 -15.00 11.06
N THR A 225 5.52 -15.85 11.72
CA THR A 225 5.82 -15.74 13.13
C THR A 225 6.48 -14.38 13.43
N ALA A 226 6.38 -13.92 14.68
CA ALA A 226 7.06 -12.70 15.13
C ALA A 226 8.57 -12.72 14.81
N GLU A 227 9.19 -13.90 14.87
CA GLU A 227 10.59 -14.13 14.52
C GLU A 227 10.87 -13.92 13.02
N GLU A 228 10.01 -14.45 12.15
CA GLU A 228 10.12 -14.26 10.69
C GLU A 228 9.94 -12.78 10.31
N ILE A 229 8.99 -12.09 10.96
CA ILE A 229 8.79 -10.64 10.79
C ILE A 229 10.03 -9.86 11.26
N ALA A 230 10.60 -10.21 12.42
CA ALA A 230 11.80 -9.59 12.95
C ALA A 230 13.02 -9.80 12.03
N ALA A 231 13.22 -11.03 11.54
CA ALA A 231 14.30 -11.36 10.62
C ALA A 231 14.19 -10.60 9.29
N MET A 232 12.98 -10.48 8.75
CA MET A 232 12.73 -9.68 7.56
C MET A 232 12.95 -8.18 7.81
N ASN A 233 12.51 -7.64 8.96
CA ASN A 233 12.78 -6.25 9.35
C ASN A 233 14.30 -5.99 9.43
N GLN A 234 15.07 -6.91 10.02
CA GLN A 234 16.53 -6.81 10.07
C GLN A 234 17.16 -6.85 8.68
N ARG A 235 16.70 -7.74 7.79
CA ARG A 235 17.18 -7.80 6.39
C ARG A 235 16.93 -6.48 5.67
N LYS A 236 15.74 -5.89 5.81
CA LYS A 236 15.40 -4.59 5.22
C LYS A 236 16.24 -3.46 5.83
N ALA A 237 16.45 -3.44 7.14
CA ALA A 237 17.31 -2.46 7.79
C ALA A 237 18.77 -2.56 7.28
N LYS A 238 19.30 -3.78 7.13
CA LYS A 238 20.63 -4.02 6.56
C LYS A 238 20.71 -3.58 5.09
N ALA A 239 19.69 -3.87 4.29
CA ALA A 239 19.62 -3.43 2.90
C ALA A 239 19.55 -1.89 2.78
N LYS A 240 18.75 -1.24 3.65
CA LYS A 240 18.66 0.22 3.72
C LYS A 240 20.02 0.85 4.10
N LYS A 241 20.69 0.28 5.10
CA LYS A 241 22.03 0.71 5.52
C LYS A 241 23.05 0.54 4.38
N ALA A 242 23.07 -0.63 3.74
CA ALA A 242 23.97 -0.90 2.61
C ALA A 242 23.72 0.02 1.41
N ASN A 243 22.45 0.35 1.12
CA ASN A 243 22.11 1.31 0.08
C ASN A 243 22.55 2.73 0.45
N ALA A 244 22.36 3.17 1.69
CA ALA A 244 22.84 4.47 2.17
C ALA A 244 24.38 4.56 2.12
N GLU A 245 25.09 3.52 2.57
CA GLU A 245 26.55 3.44 2.47
C GLU A 245 27.04 3.49 1.02
N LYS A 246 26.34 2.80 0.11
CA LYS A 246 26.62 2.85 -1.33
C LYS A 246 26.37 4.25 -1.89
N GLU A 247 25.29 4.92 -1.50
CA GLU A 247 24.96 6.27 -1.94
C GLU A 247 26.02 7.28 -1.49
N GLU A 248 26.40 7.25 -0.21
CA GLU A 248 27.49 8.06 0.33
C GLU A 248 28.81 7.78 -0.37
N ARG A 249 29.12 6.51 -0.65
CA ARG A 249 30.30 6.13 -1.45
C ARG A 249 30.27 6.81 -2.82
N MET A 250 29.13 6.86 -3.50
CA MET A 250 28.99 7.51 -4.81
C MET A 250 29.10 9.04 -4.77
N LYS A 251 28.90 9.68 -3.61
CA LYS A 251 29.08 11.14 -3.44
C LYS A 251 30.55 11.56 -3.36
N ILE A 252 31.46 10.64 -3.05
CA ILE A 252 32.90 10.92 -2.91
C ILE A 252 33.55 11.13 -4.29
N ASP A 253 34.28 12.24 -4.44
CA ASP A 253 35.04 12.53 -5.66
C ASP A 253 36.08 11.43 -5.95
N PRO A 254 36.26 10.99 -7.21
CA PRO A 254 37.24 9.97 -7.54
C PRO A 254 38.67 10.28 -7.09
N MET A 255 39.08 11.54 -6.96
CA MET A 255 40.43 11.90 -6.48
C MET A 255 40.60 11.70 -4.97
N ASP A 256 39.50 11.77 -4.22
CA ASP A 256 39.50 11.62 -2.76
C ASP A 256 38.93 10.27 -2.29
N PHE A 257 38.60 9.38 -3.23
CA PHE A 257 38.00 8.07 -2.96
C PHE A 257 38.76 7.28 -1.90
N PHE A 258 40.09 7.15 -2.04
CA PHE A 258 40.91 6.40 -1.08
C PHE A 258 41.18 7.14 0.24
N LYS A 259 40.87 8.44 0.32
CA LYS A 259 41.01 9.24 1.54
C LYS A 259 39.74 9.23 2.38
N LEU A 260 38.58 9.35 1.72
CA LEU A 260 37.29 9.62 2.35
C LEU A 260 36.37 8.40 2.44
N ALA A 261 36.54 7.39 1.59
CA ALA A 261 35.69 6.20 1.67
C ALA A 261 35.93 5.47 2.99
N ALA A 262 34.85 5.10 3.68
CA ALA A 262 34.89 4.49 5.01
C ALA A 262 35.79 3.23 5.07
N GLU A 263 35.89 2.49 3.96
CA GLU A 263 36.71 1.27 3.84
C GLU A 263 38.22 1.53 3.70
N PHE A 264 38.63 2.75 3.32
CA PHE A 264 40.02 3.14 3.08
C PHE A 264 40.53 4.23 4.02
N LYS A 265 39.64 4.86 4.78
CA LYS A 265 39.97 5.91 5.74
C LYS A 265 41.09 5.45 6.69
N GLY A 266 42.22 6.15 6.65
CA GLY A 266 43.39 5.89 7.49
C GLY A 266 44.29 4.74 7.05
N LYS A 267 44.08 4.12 5.88
CA LYS A 267 44.91 3.00 5.40
C LYS A 267 46.16 3.41 4.61
N TYR A 268 46.20 4.63 4.09
CA TYR A 268 47.27 5.11 3.20
C TYR A 268 47.74 6.51 3.59
N SER A 269 49.04 6.73 3.45
CA SER A 269 49.71 7.98 3.85
C SER A 269 50.06 8.89 2.66
N GLN A 270 50.34 8.31 1.49
CA GLN A 270 50.73 9.05 0.29
C GLN A 270 49.93 8.62 -0.94
N TYR A 271 49.70 9.57 -1.86
CA TYR A 271 48.83 9.41 -3.02
C TYR A 271 49.48 10.04 -4.26
N ASN A 272 49.25 9.44 -5.41
CA ASN A 272 49.70 9.99 -6.69
C ASN A 272 48.84 11.21 -7.08
N GLU A 273 49.46 12.38 -7.22
CA GLU A 273 48.77 13.67 -7.44
C GLU A 273 47.92 13.72 -8.73
N LYS A 274 48.27 12.94 -9.76
CA LYS A 274 47.54 12.93 -11.04
C LYS A 274 46.37 11.96 -11.08
N THR A 275 46.43 10.91 -10.28
CA THR A 275 45.49 9.77 -10.38
C THR A 275 44.67 9.54 -9.12
N GLY A 276 45.10 10.07 -7.96
CA GLY A 276 44.47 9.84 -6.65
C GLY A 276 44.73 8.45 -6.07
N VAL A 277 45.56 7.61 -6.73
CA VAL A 277 45.86 6.25 -6.29
C VAL A 277 46.92 6.25 -5.17
N PRO A 278 46.72 5.49 -4.07
CA PRO A 278 47.72 5.36 -3.01
C PRO A 278 49.06 4.81 -3.49
N THR A 279 50.15 5.32 -2.93
CA THR A 279 51.52 4.85 -3.17
C THR A 279 52.15 4.22 -1.92
N HIS A 280 51.72 4.61 -0.73
CA HIS A 280 52.24 4.10 0.54
C HIS A 280 51.12 3.74 1.52
N LEU A 281 51.36 2.70 2.32
CA LEU A 281 50.51 2.34 3.46
C LEU A 281 50.61 3.37 4.58
N ALA A 282 49.72 3.28 5.57
CA ALA A 282 49.68 4.19 6.71
C ALA A 282 50.99 4.24 7.51
N ASP A 283 51.75 3.15 7.54
CA ASP A 283 53.06 3.03 8.19
C ASP A 283 54.23 3.58 7.35
N GLY A 284 53.96 4.09 6.15
CA GLY A 284 54.96 4.63 5.23
C GLY A 284 55.64 3.58 4.35
N THR A 285 55.21 2.31 4.36
CA THR A 285 55.75 1.31 3.44
C THR A 285 55.22 1.50 2.01
N GLU A 286 56.09 1.37 1.02
CA GLU A 286 55.74 1.54 -0.40
C GLU A 286 54.92 0.34 -0.91
N LEU A 287 53.84 0.63 -1.62
CA LEU A 287 52.96 -0.39 -2.20
C LEU A 287 53.61 -1.04 -3.43
N THR A 288 53.49 -2.36 -3.53
CA THR A 288 53.96 -3.09 -4.71
C THR A 288 53.21 -2.66 -5.99
N LYS A 289 53.86 -2.75 -7.15
CA LYS A 289 53.24 -2.45 -8.46
C LYS A 289 51.94 -3.22 -8.69
N SER A 290 51.85 -4.45 -8.19
CA SER A 290 50.63 -5.28 -8.25
C SER A 290 49.49 -4.71 -7.38
N ALA A 291 49.80 -4.23 -6.17
CA ALA A 291 48.82 -3.60 -5.28
C ALA A 291 48.32 -2.27 -5.86
N ILE A 292 49.22 -1.42 -6.38
CA ILE A 292 48.86 -0.16 -7.05
C ILE A 292 47.94 -0.43 -8.25
N LYS A 293 48.24 -1.45 -9.07
CA LYS A 293 47.39 -1.85 -10.21
C LYS A 293 45.98 -2.31 -9.76
N LYS A 294 45.86 -3.01 -8.63
CA LYS A 294 44.57 -3.40 -8.06
C LYS A 294 43.77 -2.18 -7.59
N LEU A 295 44.41 -1.24 -6.89
CA LEU A 295 43.78 -0.01 -6.43
C LEU A 295 43.33 0.87 -7.61
N ALA A 296 44.15 1.00 -8.64
CA ALA A 296 43.77 1.71 -9.87
C ALA A 296 42.52 1.11 -10.54
N LYS A 297 42.40 -0.24 -10.54
CA LYS A 297 41.22 -0.92 -11.06
C LYS A 297 39.97 -0.67 -10.21
N GLU A 298 40.10 -0.61 -8.89
CA GLU A 298 38.99 -0.29 -7.99
C GLU A 298 38.54 1.18 -8.17
N LEU A 299 39.49 2.09 -8.41
CA LEU A 299 39.20 3.50 -8.72
C LEU A 299 38.45 3.66 -10.05
N ASP A 300 38.87 2.96 -11.11
CA ASP A 300 38.18 2.96 -12.41
C ASP A 300 36.76 2.41 -12.29
N LYS A 301 36.58 1.36 -11.48
CA LYS A 301 35.25 0.82 -11.16
C LYS A 301 34.39 1.85 -10.42
N HIS A 302 34.95 2.56 -9.43
CA HIS A 302 34.25 3.64 -8.73
C HIS A 302 33.84 4.77 -9.68
N ARG A 303 34.75 5.23 -10.56
CA ARG A 303 34.46 6.25 -11.59
C ARG A 303 33.30 5.84 -12.49
N LYS A 304 33.30 4.60 -13.00
CA LYS A 304 32.21 4.06 -13.83
C LYS A 304 30.89 3.99 -13.06
N GLN A 305 30.92 3.59 -11.79
CA GLN A 305 29.73 3.51 -10.96
C GLN A 305 29.16 4.89 -10.61
N GLN A 306 30.02 5.85 -10.27
CA GLN A 306 29.63 7.23 -9.99
C GLN A 306 29.07 7.93 -11.24
N ALA A 307 29.66 7.71 -12.41
CA ALA A 307 29.14 8.26 -13.67
C ALA A 307 27.71 7.75 -13.96
N LYS A 308 27.46 6.44 -13.77
CA LYS A 308 26.11 5.86 -13.88
C LYS A 308 25.15 6.44 -12.84
N TYR A 309 25.59 6.61 -11.60
CA TYR A 309 24.79 7.22 -10.53
C TYR A 309 24.42 8.68 -10.84
N LYS A 310 25.36 9.48 -11.33
CA LYS A 310 25.12 10.87 -11.74
C LYS A 310 24.16 10.94 -12.93
N ALA A 311 24.27 10.03 -13.90
CA ALA A 311 23.36 9.97 -15.05
C ALA A 311 21.92 9.57 -14.67
N ALA A 312 21.74 8.76 -13.62
CA ALA A 312 20.43 8.30 -13.17
C ALA A 312 19.69 9.29 -12.25
N ASN A 313 20.38 10.31 -11.70
CA ASN A 313 19.85 11.29 -10.76
C ASN A 313 19.93 12.73 -11.30
N LYS A 314 20.02 12.89 -12.62
CA LYS A 314 20.06 14.17 -13.34
C LYS A 314 18.79 14.28 -14.18
#